data_AF-A0A1I9YCP2-F1
#
_entry.id   AF-A0A1I9YCP2-F1
#
_cell.length_a   1.000
_cell.length_b   1.000
_cell.length_c   1.000
_cell.angle_alpha   90.00
_cell.angle_beta   90.00
_cell.angle_gamma   90.00
#
_symmetry.space_group_name_H-M   'P 1'
#
loop_
_entity.id
_entity.type
_entity.pdbx_description
1 polymer ?
#
loop_
_entity_poly.entity_id
_entity_poly.type
_entity_poly.pdbx_seq_one_letter_code
_entity_poly.pdbx_strand_id
1 'polypeptide(L)'
;MDFSISALSEMLSNAERNVARVSDPVRMACLRKLADTSDRRFFSALVDVTMRQDSHWRGYAFETTPGSQWRCRVIEARLEALRPFMESMYEVATYGAVDRKRMLRVAGMPQRYKHNFARCVDYARIAIGIVDSGHASGLTAFFAQYVRLEDGKHQPEAQKALIDTFRGLGSDQADALVRQLGLYRCVSPPGVLVLQRLGVVSGGSLLRLPSERERSEAAVFYEKVAVATEKPYGYVEAIFASNFVWSLLDNIRWPGRRGTCIGDGPECNVCAHASYCRKSGVAEPPDTRVGWLCQYPAFYDQLAASDSVLGRLPRAAREAVLLALRHENATFWRAPVGLPIEAKLLPVRASLADVTVDALRAALARAASDSLPEHEPLEACLPETWSVAEFVGRGVPCLLESPPGMRLAGEGRELLAEYVRRGHTTVPLLAVNWRDVADTMANDGLSTSKTYPDSGTGELNPYSLDRH
;
A
#
# COMPACT_ATOMS: atom_id res chain seq x y z
N MET A 1 3.67 20.82 -20.18
CA MET A 1 3.60 21.98 -19.28
C MET A 1 4.97 22.14 -18.66
N ASP A 2 5.61 23.28 -18.88
CA ASP A 2 6.86 23.60 -18.19
C ASP A 2 6.52 24.35 -16.91
N PHE A 3 6.88 23.76 -15.78
CA PHE A 3 6.69 24.35 -14.46
C PHE A 3 7.97 25.08 -14.07
N SER A 4 7.84 26.27 -13.47
CA SER A 4 8.98 26.94 -12.83
C SER A 4 9.42 26.17 -11.58
N ILE A 5 10.67 26.36 -11.15
CA ILE A 5 11.19 25.78 -9.89
C ILE A 5 10.30 26.16 -8.69
N SER A 6 9.84 27.42 -8.66
CA SER A 6 8.93 27.92 -7.63
C SER A 6 7.60 27.14 -7.62
N ALA A 7 7.00 26.91 -8.80
CA ALA A 7 5.77 26.15 -8.92
C ALA A 7 5.95 24.67 -8.48
N LEU A 8 7.05 24.02 -8.86
CA LEU A 8 7.33 22.64 -8.44
C LEU A 8 7.52 22.53 -6.92
N SER A 9 8.21 23.51 -6.32
CA SER A 9 8.42 23.57 -4.87
C SER A 9 7.12 23.80 -4.11
N GLU A 10 6.28 24.71 -4.60
CA GLU A 10 4.94 24.94 -4.04
C GLU A 10 4.08 23.68 -4.14
N MET A 11 4.11 22.96 -5.27
CA MET A 11 3.38 21.71 -5.43
C MET A 11 3.82 20.66 -4.41
N LEU A 12 5.11 20.47 -4.18
CA LEU A 12 5.57 19.53 -3.15
C LEU A 12 5.13 19.98 -1.75
N SER A 13 5.31 21.26 -1.42
CA SER A 13 4.89 21.81 -0.12
C SER A 13 3.40 21.59 0.15
N ASN A 14 2.56 21.73 -0.88
CA ASN A 14 1.12 21.49 -0.77
C ASN A 14 0.81 20.01 -0.53
N ALA A 15 1.52 19.13 -1.22
CA ALA A 15 1.38 17.69 -1.02
C ALA A 15 1.81 17.29 0.40
N GLU A 16 2.88 17.87 0.93
CA GLU A 16 3.33 17.67 2.32
C GLU A 16 2.30 18.19 3.34
N ARG A 17 1.70 19.36 3.11
CA ARG A 17 0.66 19.94 3.97
C ARG A 17 -0.58 19.05 4.06
N ASN A 18 -1.00 18.45 2.96
CA ASN A 18 -2.09 17.50 2.95
C ASN A 18 -1.73 16.23 3.73
N VAL A 19 -0.57 15.64 3.45
CA VAL A 19 -0.09 14.42 4.12
C VAL A 19 0.02 14.62 5.63
N ALA A 20 0.60 15.73 6.09
CA ALA A 20 0.77 16.03 7.51
C ALA A 20 -0.56 16.15 8.26
N ARG A 21 -1.65 16.50 7.57
CA ARG A 21 -2.98 16.63 8.16
C ARG A 21 -3.67 15.29 8.41
N VAL A 22 -3.50 14.34 7.48
CA VAL A 22 -4.28 13.10 7.45
C VAL A 22 -3.48 11.86 7.84
N SER A 23 -2.15 11.92 7.84
CA SER A 23 -1.28 10.76 8.06
C SER A 23 -1.03 10.46 9.53
N ASP A 24 -0.91 9.17 9.84
CA ASP A 24 -0.51 8.71 11.17
C ASP A 24 1.00 8.92 11.45
N PRO A 25 1.45 8.82 12.72
CA PRO A 25 2.86 8.99 13.07
C PRO A 25 3.80 7.98 12.40
N VAL A 26 3.32 6.76 12.10
CA VAL A 26 4.14 5.69 11.50
C VAL A 26 4.45 6.03 10.05
N ARG A 27 3.46 6.44 9.27
CA ARG A 27 3.62 6.91 7.89
C ARG A 27 4.51 8.14 7.83
N MET A 28 4.31 9.10 8.73
CA MET A 28 5.18 10.28 8.81
C MET A 28 6.63 9.90 9.12
N ALA A 29 6.86 8.91 9.99
CA ALA A 29 8.21 8.40 10.26
C ALA A 29 8.83 7.74 9.02
N CYS A 30 8.06 6.95 8.25
CA CYS A 30 8.52 6.36 6.99
C CYS A 30 8.88 7.43 5.95
N LEU A 31 8.06 8.46 5.78
CA LEU A 31 8.32 9.56 4.85
C LEU A 31 9.56 10.36 5.26
N ARG A 32 9.74 10.65 6.56
CA ARG A 32 10.97 11.28 7.06
C ARG A 32 12.21 10.44 6.77
N LYS A 33 12.13 9.11 6.90
CA LYS A 33 13.23 8.20 6.56
C LYS A 33 13.57 8.20 5.07
N LEU A 34 12.60 8.42 4.19
CA LEU A 34 12.82 8.57 2.74
C LEU A 34 13.40 9.94 2.38
N ALA A 35 13.10 10.98 3.16
CA ALA A 35 13.69 12.31 2.99
C ALA A 35 15.13 12.41 3.50
N ASP A 36 15.52 11.54 4.44
CA ASP A 36 16.84 11.52 5.06
C ASP A 36 17.88 10.90 4.12
N THR A 37 18.68 11.76 3.48
CA THR A 37 19.78 11.39 2.58
C THR A 37 21.13 11.30 3.27
N SER A 38 21.19 11.45 4.60
CA SER A 38 22.44 11.52 5.33
C SER A 38 23.28 10.25 5.20
N ASP A 39 24.60 10.41 5.25
CA ASP A 39 25.52 9.26 5.25
C ASP A 39 25.28 8.34 6.44
N ARG A 40 24.85 8.90 7.58
CA ARG A 40 24.42 8.13 8.75
C ARG A 40 23.25 7.20 8.43
N ARG A 41 22.24 7.69 7.72
CA ARG A 41 21.07 6.88 7.32
C ARG A 41 21.46 5.80 6.32
N PHE A 42 22.28 6.16 5.33
CA PHE A 42 22.81 5.22 4.34
C PHE A 42 23.57 4.09 5.04
N PHE A 43 24.54 4.46 5.87
CA PHE A 43 25.38 3.50 6.59
C PHE A 43 24.58 2.63 7.54
N SER A 44 23.62 3.20 8.27
CA SER A 44 22.71 2.42 9.13
C SER A 44 21.90 1.39 8.32
N ALA A 45 21.42 1.74 7.12
CA ALA A 45 20.72 0.80 6.25
C ALA A 45 21.66 -0.33 5.79
N LEU A 46 22.90 0.03 5.41
CA LEU A 46 23.92 -0.92 4.99
C LEU A 46 24.29 -1.90 6.12
N VAL A 47 24.45 -1.41 7.35
CA VAL A 47 24.67 -2.25 8.52
C VAL A 47 23.47 -3.15 8.78
N ASP A 48 22.24 -2.62 8.74
CA ASP A 48 21.02 -3.39 9.00
C ASP A 48 20.88 -4.56 8.00
N VAL A 49 21.06 -4.33 6.69
CA VAL A 49 21.00 -5.41 5.69
C VAL A 49 22.16 -6.40 5.82
N THR A 50 23.34 -5.94 6.22
CA THR A 50 24.53 -6.79 6.40
C THR A 50 24.40 -7.66 7.65
N MET A 51 23.94 -7.09 8.76
CA MET A 51 23.79 -7.80 10.02
C MET A 51 22.63 -8.77 10.00
N ARG A 52 21.58 -8.54 9.19
CA ARG A 52 20.50 -9.51 8.95
C ARG A 52 20.94 -10.75 8.16
N GLN A 53 22.18 -10.80 7.66
CA GLN A 53 22.74 -11.98 7.00
C GLN A 53 23.08 -13.11 7.98
N ASP A 54 22.14 -13.93 8.40
CA ASP A 54 22.52 -15.17 9.09
C ASP A 54 22.90 -16.25 8.07
N SER A 55 24.15 -16.71 8.10
CA SER A 55 24.60 -17.83 7.27
C SER A 55 23.79 -19.11 7.52
N HIS A 56 23.19 -19.25 8.71
CA HIS A 56 22.36 -20.39 9.07
C HIS A 56 20.94 -20.32 8.46
N TRP A 57 20.51 -19.13 8.00
CA TRP A 57 19.15 -18.91 7.48
C TRP A 57 19.10 -18.58 5.98
N ARG A 58 20.25 -18.65 5.28
CA ARG A 58 20.27 -18.55 3.81
C ARG A 58 19.38 -19.66 3.22
N GLY A 59 18.30 -19.27 2.55
CA GLY A 59 17.32 -20.18 1.93
C GLY A 59 15.99 -20.33 2.68
N TYR A 60 15.82 -19.73 3.86
CA TYR A 60 14.54 -19.72 4.59
C TYR A 60 13.88 -18.34 4.51
N ALA A 61 12.67 -18.26 3.94
CA ALA A 61 11.86 -17.05 3.96
C ALA A 61 11.30 -16.83 5.38
N PHE A 62 11.80 -15.82 6.09
CA PHE A 62 11.43 -15.53 7.48
C PHE A 62 9.93 -15.29 7.69
N GLU A 63 9.22 -14.84 6.65
CA GLU A 63 7.84 -14.35 6.73
C GLU A 63 6.77 -15.45 6.59
N THR A 64 7.13 -16.66 6.13
CA THR A 64 6.13 -17.66 5.71
C THR A 64 6.01 -18.90 6.61
N THR A 65 6.88 -19.08 7.61
CA THR A 65 6.85 -20.28 8.47
C THR A 65 6.15 -20.01 9.81
N PRO A 66 5.05 -20.70 10.16
CA PRO A 66 4.42 -20.60 11.48
C PRO A 66 5.45 -20.79 12.60
N GLY A 67 5.50 -19.84 13.54
CA GLY A 67 6.48 -19.85 14.64
C GLY A 67 7.86 -19.23 14.33
N SER A 68 8.10 -18.64 13.15
CA SER A 68 9.34 -17.88 12.88
C SER A 68 9.34 -16.47 13.48
N GLN A 69 8.16 -15.90 13.76
CA GLN A 69 8.00 -14.51 14.19
C GLN A 69 8.72 -14.16 15.50
N TRP A 70 8.76 -15.08 16.48
CA TRP A 70 9.51 -14.83 17.72
C TRP A 70 11.03 -14.75 17.46
N ARG A 71 11.55 -15.49 16.46
CA ARG A 71 12.96 -15.42 16.07
C ARG A 71 13.30 -14.10 15.42
N CYS A 72 12.41 -13.56 14.57
CA CYS A 72 12.53 -12.21 14.04
C CYS A 72 12.60 -11.19 15.18
N ARG A 73 11.66 -11.25 16.13
CA ARG A 73 11.65 -10.35 17.30
C ARG A 73 12.93 -10.42 18.12
N VAL A 74 13.48 -11.63 18.32
CA VAL A 74 14.76 -11.80 19.06
C VAL A 74 15.94 -11.22 18.30
N ILE A 75 16.03 -11.45 16.99
CA ILE A 75 17.10 -10.88 16.17
C ILE A 75 16.97 -9.35 16.12
N GLU A 76 15.77 -8.83 15.94
CA GLU A 76 15.50 -7.39 15.92
C GLU A 76 15.82 -6.73 17.25
N ALA A 77 15.45 -7.33 18.38
CA ALA A 77 15.83 -6.83 19.70
C ALA A 77 17.36 -6.80 19.90
N ARG A 78 18.08 -7.81 19.37
CA ARG A 78 19.56 -7.85 19.43
C ARG A 78 20.22 -6.85 18.49
N LEU A 79 19.65 -6.64 17.31
CA LEU A 79 20.10 -5.59 16.39
C LEU A 79 19.87 -4.21 17.01
N GLU A 80 18.75 -4.01 17.68
CA GLU A 80 18.46 -2.76 18.38
C GLU A 80 19.43 -2.53 19.54
N ALA A 81 19.78 -3.56 20.31
CA ALA A 81 20.82 -3.48 21.33
C ALA A 81 22.22 -3.22 20.75
N LEU A 82 22.46 -3.61 19.48
CA LEU A 82 23.72 -3.38 18.78
C LEU A 82 23.79 -1.99 18.11
N ARG A 83 22.63 -1.39 17.79
CA ARG A 83 22.49 -0.14 17.04
C ARG A 83 23.38 0.99 17.59
N PRO A 84 23.46 1.24 18.91
CA PRO A 84 24.29 2.33 19.45
C PRO A 84 25.78 2.24 19.07
N PHE A 85 26.30 1.02 18.86
CA PHE A 85 27.70 0.81 18.48
C PHE A 85 27.92 0.96 16.97
N MET A 86 26.85 1.04 16.18
CA MET A 86 26.86 0.92 14.72
C MET A 86 26.36 2.18 13.99
N GLU A 87 26.06 3.26 14.73
CA GLU A 87 25.47 4.46 14.12
C GLU A 87 26.47 5.28 13.32
N SER A 88 27.73 5.33 13.78
CA SER A 88 28.78 6.15 13.17
C SER A 88 29.74 5.29 12.36
N MET A 89 29.82 5.53 11.05
CA MET A 89 30.82 4.87 10.21
C MET A 89 32.25 5.17 10.66
N TYR A 90 32.54 6.38 11.12
CA TYR A 90 33.85 6.77 11.61
C TYR A 90 34.27 5.97 12.85
N GLU A 91 33.35 5.77 13.80
CA GLU A 91 33.63 4.96 14.97
C GLU A 91 33.78 3.48 14.60
N VAL A 92 32.84 2.96 13.80
CA VAL A 92 32.81 1.56 13.38
C VAL A 92 34.08 1.16 12.62
N ALA A 93 34.63 2.04 11.78
CA ALA A 93 35.87 1.80 11.03
C ALA A 93 37.10 1.53 11.93
N THR A 94 37.07 2.00 13.19
CA THR A 94 38.19 1.84 14.15
C THR A 94 38.16 0.51 14.90
N TYR A 95 37.03 -0.19 14.91
CA TYR A 95 36.87 -1.36 15.77
C TYR A 95 37.76 -2.55 15.39
N GLY A 96 38.56 -2.98 16.36
CA GLY A 96 39.39 -4.18 16.28
C GLY A 96 38.59 -5.47 16.56
N ALA A 97 39.27 -6.61 16.46
CA ALA A 97 38.64 -7.90 16.73
C ALA A 97 38.12 -8.03 18.18
N VAL A 98 38.80 -7.41 19.14
CA VAL A 98 38.43 -7.42 20.56
C VAL A 98 37.14 -6.60 20.79
N ASP A 99 37.05 -5.41 20.22
CA ASP A 99 35.88 -4.52 20.35
C ASP A 99 34.63 -5.18 19.78
N ARG A 100 34.74 -5.73 18.56
CA ARG A 100 33.64 -6.46 17.92
C ARG A 100 33.13 -7.62 18.78
N LYS A 101 34.05 -8.40 19.36
CA LYS A 101 33.68 -9.53 20.25
C LYS A 101 32.97 -9.04 21.51
N ARG A 102 33.42 -7.91 22.08
CA ARG A 102 32.80 -7.28 23.25
C ARG A 102 31.39 -6.78 22.92
N MET A 103 31.22 -6.05 21.83
CA MET A 103 29.93 -5.48 21.42
C MET A 103 28.89 -6.56 21.09
N LEU A 104 29.29 -7.61 20.36
CA LEU A 104 28.42 -8.76 20.12
C LEU A 104 27.96 -9.40 21.44
N ARG A 105 28.87 -9.52 22.42
CA ARG A 105 28.52 -10.05 23.75
C ARG A 105 27.54 -9.14 24.49
N VAL A 106 27.78 -7.83 24.49
CA VAL A 106 26.89 -6.83 25.13
C VAL A 106 25.49 -6.87 24.52
N ALA A 107 25.39 -6.94 23.18
CA ALA A 107 24.11 -7.02 22.48
C ALA A 107 23.46 -8.42 22.52
N GLY A 108 24.07 -9.41 23.18
CA GLY A 108 23.59 -10.79 23.19
C GLY A 108 23.57 -11.44 21.80
N MET A 109 24.36 -10.92 20.86
CA MET A 109 24.41 -11.37 19.48
C MET A 109 25.30 -12.63 19.36
N PRO A 110 24.83 -13.69 18.67
CA PRO A 110 25.61 -14.92 18.52
C PRO A 110 26.96 -14.70 17.83
N GLN A 111 28.00 -15.43 18.26
CA GLN A 111 29.36 -15.28 17.72
C GLN A 111 29.48 -15.56 16.21
N ARG A 112 28.52 -16.28 15.61
CA ARG A 112 28.48 -16.50 14.15
C ARG A 112 28.35 -15.20 13.34
N TYR A 113 27.80 -14.13 13.94
CA TYR A 113 27.70 -12.80 13.32
C TYR A 113 29.03 -12.05 13.28
N LYS A 114 30.14 -12.62 13.80
CA LYS A 114 31.48 -12.00 13.80
C LYS A 114 31.93 -11.56 12.41
N HIS A 115 31.57 -12.32 11.37
CA HIS A 115 31.94 -12.01 9.99
C HIS A 115 31.10 -10.88 9.40
N ASN A 116 29.84 -10.75 9.79
CA ASN A 116 28.99 -9.64 9.36
C ASN A 116 29.45 -8.34 10.00
N PHE A 117 29.79 -8.38 11.29
CA PHE A 117 30.37 -7.22 11.97
C PHE A 117 31.70 -6.83 11.31
N ALA A 118 32.60 -7.78 11.06
CA ALA A 118 33.85 -7.49 10.35
C ALA A 118 33.59 -6.82 8.99
N ARG A 119 32.60 -7.28 8.21
CA ARG A 119 32.19 -6.61 6.97
C ARG A 119 31.65 -5.20 7.20
N CYS A 120 30.87 -4.96 8.25
CA CYS A 120 30.40 -3.61 8.58
C CYS A 120 31.57 -2.65 8.85
N VAL A 121 32.65 -3.11 9.49
CA VAL A 121 33.89 -2.33 9.67
C VAL A 121 34.56 -2.02 8.33
N ASP A 122 34.65 -3.01 7.44
CA ASP A 122 35.25 -2.81 6.11
C ASP A 122 34.38 -1.86 5.25
N TYR A 123 33.06 -2.01 5.30
CA TYR A 123 32.12 -1.12 4.63
C TYR A 123 32.16 0.29 5.17
N ALA A 124 32.36 0.47 6.47
CA ALA A 124 32.55 1.79 7.07
C ALA A 124 33.78 2.50 6.48
N ARG A 125 34.90 1.78 6.32
CA ARG A 125 36.11 2.34 5.70
C ARG A 125 35.90 2.72 4.24
N ILE A 126 35.19 1.88 3.48
CA ILE A 126 34.85 2.15 2.08
C ILE A 126 33.94 3.38 1.99
N ALA A 127 32.92 3.46 2.85
CA ALA A 127 31.98 4.58 2.91
C ALA A 127 32.69 5.90 3.23
N ILE A 128 33.57 5.91 4.23
CA ILE A 128 34.42 7.07 4.55
C ILE A 128 35.27 7.46 3.34
N GLY A 129 35.90 6.49 2.67
CA GLY A 129 36.69 6.75 1.46
C GLY A 129 35.88 7.42 0.34
N ILE A 130 34.62 7.03 0.15
CA ILE A 130 33.72 7.67 -0.83
C ILE A 130 33.42 9.12 -0.43
N VAL A 131 33.03 9.35 0.82
CA VAL A 131 32.68 10.67 1.34
C VAL A 131 33.90 11.62 1.30
N ASP A 132 35.06 11.15 1.76
CA ASP A 132 36.28 11.95 1.80
C ASP A 132 36.87 12.21 0.40
N SER A 133 36.54 11.37 -0.59
CA SER A 133 37.02 11.57 -1.97
C SER A 133 36.41 12.79 -2.68
N GLY A 134 35.34 13.38 -2.14
CA GLY A 134 34.70 14.58 -2.69
C GLY A 134 33.99 14.41 -4.05
N HIS A 135 33.90 13.19 -4.60
CA HIS A 135 33.27 12.93 -5.90
C HIS A 135 31.74 13.09 -5.89
N ALA A 136 31.11 13.08 -4.71
CA ALA A 136 29.68 13.30 -4.51
C ALA A 136 29.43 13.96 -3.15
N SER A 137 28.30 14.63 -2.99
CA SER A 137 27.87 15.29 -1.74
C SER A 137 27.47 14.32 -0.61
N GLY A 138 27.78 13.02 -0.75
CA GLY A 138 27.45 11.96 0.19
C GLY A 138 27.22 10.62 -0.52
N LEU A 139 27.02 9.55 0.27
CA LEU A 139 26.81 8.19 -0.20
C LEU A 139 25.54 8.07 -1.05
N THR A 140 24.44 8.65 -0.59
CA THR A 140 23.16 8.61 -1.32
C THR A 140 23.29 9.24 -2.71
N ALA A 141 23.96 10.40 -2.81
CA ALA A 141 24.22 11.07 -4.08
C ALA A 141 25.15 10.26 -4.98
N PHE A 142 26.19 9.64 -4.39
CA PHE A 142 27.11 8.77 -5.11
C PHE A 142 26.41 7.59 -5.78
N PHE A 143 25.44 6.94 -5.12
CA PHE A 143 24.71 5.82 -5.71
C PHE A 143 23.53 6.24 -6.58
N ALA A 144 22.96 7.43 -6.37
CA ALA A 144 21.85 7.94 -7.17
C ALA A 144 22.19 8.13 -8.66
N GLN A 145 23.48 8.30 -9.01
CA GLN A 145 23.91 8.43 -10.41
C GLN A 145 23.71 7.15 -11.25
N TYR A 146 23.58 5.99 -10.59
CA TYR A 146 23.32 4.70 -11.23
C TYR A 146 21.84 4.35 -11.31
N VAL A 147 20.96 5.26 -10.86
CA VAL A 147 19.52 5.05 -10.86
C VAL A 147 18.94 5.53 -12.18
N ARG A 148 18.21 4.66 -12.86
CA ARG A 148 17.59 4.91 -14.17
C ARG A 148 16.07 4.97 -14.06
N LEU A 149 15.43 5.75 -14.94
CA LEU A 149 13.98 5.93 -14.92
C LEU A 149 13.27 4.67 -15.44
N GLU A 150 13.76 4.14 -16.57
CA GLU A 150 13.29 2.97 -17.30
C GLU A 150 13.29 1.68 -16.48
N ASP A 151 14.22 1.60 -15.54
CA ASP A 151 14.42 0.46 -14.64
C ASP A 151 13.35 0.41 -13.52
N GLY A 152 12.64 1.52 -13.27
CA GLY A 152 11.51 1.56 -12.35
C GLY A 152 11.88 1.09 -10.94
N LYS A 153 11.35 -0.06 -10.52
CA LYS A 153 11.60 -0.65 -9.19
C LYS A 153 12.89 -1.47 -9.14
N HIS A 154 13.27 -2.08 -10.26
CA HIS A 154 14.44 -2.94 -10.37
C HIS A 154 15.59 -2.11 -10.89
N GLN A 155 16.57 -1.78 -10.06
CA GLN A 155 17.66 -0.86 -10.44
C GLN A 155 18.98 -1.64 -10.60
N PRO A 156 19.17 -2.38 -11.70
CA PRO A 156 20.30 -3.30 -11.89
C PRO A 156 21.66 -2.57 -11.87
N GLU A 157 21.78 -1.38 -12.44
CA GLU A 157 23.02 -0.60 -12.41
C GLU A 157 23.37 -0.16 -10.97
N ALA A 158 22.40 0.38 -10.23
CA ALA A 158 22.60 0.75 -8.83
C ALA A 158 22.90 -0.47 -7.95
N GLN A 159 22.21 -1.59 -8.19
CA GLN A 159 22.44 -2.85 -7.49
C GLN A 159 23.86 -3.35 -7.73
N LYS A 160 24.31 -3.36 -9.00
CA LYS A 160 25.67 -3.76 -9.36
C LYS A 160 26.70 -2.84 -8.72
N ALA A 161 26.51 -1.53 -8.78
CA ALA A 161 27.42 -0.56 -8.16
C ALA A 161 27.55 -0.79 -6.64
N LEU A 162 26.45 -1.09 -5.94
CA LEU A 162 26.47 -1.43 -4.52
C LEU A 162 27.26 -2.72 -4.24
N ILE A 163 27.07 -3.76 -5.05
CA ILE A 163 27.78 -5.04 -4.90
C ILE A 163 29.28 -4.89 -5.17
N ASP A 164 29.63 -4.17 -6.24
CA ASP A 164 31.02 -3.93 -6.64
C ASP A 164 31.75 -3.08 -5.59
N THR A 165 31.06 -2.10 -5.01
CA THR A 165 31.61 -1.24 -3.96
C THR A 165 31.73 -1.96 -2.62
N PHE A 166 30.68 -2.66 -2.18
CA PHE A 166 30.62 -3.34 -0.89
C PHE A 166 30.77 -4.85 -1.06
N ARG A 167 31.98 -5.30 -1.38
CA ARG A 167 32.29 -6.72 -1.64
C ARG A 167 31.71 -7.63 -0.54
N GLY A 168 30.96 -8.65 -0.96
CA GLY A 168 30.28 -9.58 -0.06
C GLY A 168 28.83 -9.18 0.31
N LEU A 169 28.32 -8.10 -0.27
CA LEU A 169 26.89 -7.81 -0.35
C LEU A 169 26.27 -8.68 -1.46
N GLY A 170 25.21 -9.40 -1.13
CA GLY A 170 24.46 -10.24 -2.06
C GLY A 170 23.41 -9.46 -2.84
N SER A 171 22.97 -10.01 -3.96
CA SER A 171 21.94 -9.43 -4.85
C SER A 171 20.68 -8.98 -4.09
N ASP A 172 20.08 -9.86 -3.28
CA ASP A 172 18.87 -9.55 -2.53
C ASP A 172 19.05 -8.42 -1.51
N GLN A 173 20.26 -8.27 -0.95
CA GLN A 173 20.56 -7.23 0.04
C GLN A 173 20.81 -5.89 -0.64
N ALA A 174 21.46 -5.90 -1.80
CA ALA A 174 21.60 -4.70 -2.62
C ALA A 174 20.23 -4.20 -3.09
N ASP A 175 19.31 -5.11 -3.50
CA ASP A 175 17.93 -4.74 -3.85
C ASP A 175 17.16 -4.23 -2.62
N ALA A 176 17.30 -4.87 -1.45
CA ALA A 176 16.70 -4.40 -0.21
C ALA A 176 17.21 -3.00 0.18
N LEU A 177 18.50 -2.73 -0.02
CA LEU A 177 19.14 -1.46 0.27
C LEU A 177 18.64 -0.37 -0.69
N VAL A 178 18.56 -0.66 -1.99
CA VAL A 178 17.94 0.21 -3.00
C VAL A 178 16.54 0.65 -2.58
N ARG A 179 15.70 -0.30 -2.14
CA ARG A 179 14.34 -0.03 -1.68
C ARG A 179 14.31 0.79 -0.39
N GLN A 180 15.11 0.41 0.62
CA GLN A 180 15.14 1.09 1.92
C GLN A 180 15.63 2.53 1.87
N LEU A 181 16.49 2.85 0.90
CA LEU A 181 17.04 4.18 0.68
C LEU A 181 16.25 5.00 -0.35
N GLY A 182 15.20 4.43 -0.96
CA GLY A 182 14.42 5.12 -1.99
C GLY A 182 15.20 5.36 -3.28
N LEU A 183 16.23 4.56 -3.57
CA LEU A 183 17.07 4.63 -4.78
C LEU A 183 16.38 3.98 -5.99
N TYR A 184 15.10 4.23 -6.19
CA TYR A 184 14.30 3.68 -7.29
C TYR A 184 13.49 4.78 -7.97
N ARG A 185 12.99 4.49 -9.18
CA ARG A 185 12.19 5.44 -9.99
C ARG A 185 10.80 4.93 -10.34
N CYS A 186 10.30 3.89 -9.67
CA CYS A 186 8.94 3.43 -9.88
C CYS A 186 7.90 4.46 -9.41
N VAL A 187 6.78 4.52 -10.13
CA VAL A 187 5.61 5.32 -9.75
C VAL A 187 4.47 4.39 -9.40
N SER A 188 3.91 4.58 -8.21
CA SER A 188 2.74 3.84 -7.77
C SER A 188 1.47 4.34 -8.48
N PRO A 189 0.43 3.51 -8.65
CA PRO A 189 -0.82 3.96 -9.24
C PRO A 189 -1.43 5.20 -8.56
N PRO A 190 -1.48 5.31 -7.20
CA PRO A 190 -1.90 6.54 -6.52
C PRO A 190 -1.07 7.76 -6.92
N GLY A 191 0.25 7.58 -7.09
CA GLY A 191 1.16 8.61 -7.56
C GLY A 191 0.82 9.11 -8.96
N VAL A 192 0.34 8.27 -9.89
CA VAL A 192 -0.08 8.78 -11.20
C VAL A 192 -1.42 9.51 -11.11
N LEU A 193 -2.38 8.95 -10.35
CA LEU A 193 -3.73 9.47 -10.34
C LEU A 193 -3.88 10.82 -9.66
N VAL A 194 -3.12 11.07 -8.60
CA VAL A 194 -3.08 12.40 -8.02
C VAL A 194 -2.62 13.42 -9.06
N LEU A 195 -1.62 13.08 -9.89
CA LEU A 195 -1.13 13.97 -10.96
C LEU A 195 -2.14 14.14 -12.10
N GLN A 196 -2.91 13.10 -12.44
CA GLN A 196 -4.01 13.22 -13.39
C GLN A 196 -5.13 14.14 -12.88
N ARG A 197 -5.42 14.12 -11.56
CA ARG A 197 -6.36 15.06 -10.94
C ARG A 197 -5.87 16.48 -10.94
N LEU A 198 -4.59 16.68 -10.61
CA LEU A 198 -3.93 17.98 -10.73
C LEU A 198 -3.87 18.48 -12.18
N GLY A 199 -4.02 17.57 -13.15
CA GLY A 199 -3.98 17.87 -14.58
C GLY A 199 -2.55 17.94 -15.14
N VAL A 200 -1.59 17.36 -14.42
CA VAL A 200 -0.16 17.30 -14.76
C VAL A 200 0.12 16.16 -15.75
N VAL A 201 -0.47 15.00 -15.49
CA VAL A 201 -0.36 13.80 -16.33
C VAL A 201 -1.65 13.65 -17.14
N SER A 202 -1.52 13.21 -18.39
CA SER A 202 -2.68 12.93 -19.24
C SER A 202 -3.52 11.79 -18.65
N GLY A 203 -4.85 11.88 -18.76
CA GLY A 203 -5.75 10.85 -18.21
C GLY A 203 -7.05 11.41 -17.65
N GLY A 204 -8.17 10.94 -18.20
CA GLY A 204 -9.51 11.42 -17.85
C GLY A 204 -10.20 10.61 -16.77
N SER A 205 -10.04 9.28 -16.82
CA SER A 205 -10.76 8.35 -15.97
C SER A 205 -9.92 7.97 -14.76
N LEU A 206 -10.37 8.36 -13.58
CA LEU A 206 -9.84 7.90 -12.28
C LEU A 206 -10.03 6.39 -12.08
N LEU A 207 -10.67 5.75 -13.06
CA LEU A 207 -11.28 4.45 -12.94
C LEU A 207 -10.58 3.32 -13.66
N ARG A 208 -9.39 3.61 -14.21
CA ARG A 208 -8.51 2.63 -14.81
C ARG A 208 -7.14 2.68 -14.15
N LEU A 209 -6.42 1.56 -14.20
CA LEU A 209 -5.00 1.59 -13.87
C LEU A 209 -4.27 2.52 -14.85
N PRO A 210 -3.28 3.29 -14.38
CA PRO A 210 -2.46 4.08 -15.26
C PRO A 210 -1.68 3.21 -16.25
N SER A 211 -1.75 3.57 -17.52
CA SER A 211 -0.94 3.00 -18.59
C SER A 211 0.56 3.26 -18.37
N GLU A 212 1.41 2.50 -19.05
CA GLU A 212 2.86 2.71 -19.01
C GLU A 212 3.26 4.13 -19.42
N ARG A 213 2.62 4.70 -20.44
CA ARG A 213 2.83 6.09 -20.84
C ARG A 213 2.53 7.07 -19.71
N GLU A 214 1.40 6.89 -19.01
CA GLU A 214 1.01 7.76 -17.90
C GLU A 214 1.97 7.61 -16.70
N ARG A 215 2.46 6.40 -16.45
CA ARG A 215 3.51 6.14 -15.45
C ARG A 215 4.82 6.85 -15.81
N SER A 216 5.24 6.82 -17.07
CA SER A 216 6.44 7.52 -17.53
C SER A 216 6.29 9.05 -17.48
N GLU A 217 5.13 9.59 -17.85
CA GLU A 217 4.82 11.02 -17.70
C GLU A 217 4.90 11.46 -16.23
N ALA A 218 4.34 10.65 -15.31
CA ALA A 218 4.44 10.89 -13.88
C ALA A 218 5.87 10.80 -13.36
N ALA A 219 6.66 9.83 -13.83
CA ALA A 219 8.04 9.63 -13.40
C ALA A 219 8.92 10.82 -13.77
N VAL A 220 8.78 11.33 -15.00
CA VAL A 220 9.47 12.55 -15.45
C VAL A 220 9.06 13.76 -14.60
N PHE A 221 7.78 13.89 -14.25
CA PHE A 221 7.32 14.96 -13.37
C PHE A 221 7.97 14.88 -11.97
N TYR A 222 7.97 13.70 -11.36
CA TYR A 222 8.57 13.50 -10.04
C TYR A 222 10.08 13.73 -10.03
N GLU A 223 10.78 13.39 -11.12
CA GLU A 223 12.18 13.75 -11.27
C GLU A 223 12.40 15.26 -11.30
N LYS A 224 11.58 16.01 -12.05
CA LYS A 224 11.65 17.47 -12.06
C LYS A 224 11.44 18.07 -10.68
N VAL A 225 10.45 17.57 -9.92
CA VAL A 225 10.20 18.01 -8.54
C VAL A 225 11.38 17.66 -7.63
N ALA A 226 11.90 16.44 -7.70
CA ALA A 226 13.02 15.98 -6.90
C ALA A 226 14.26 16.87 -7.10
N VAL A 227 14.59 17.19 -8.36
CA VAL A 227 15.69 18.10 -8.70
C VAL A 227 15.40 19.52 -8.20
N ALA A 228 14.21 20.05 -8.45
CA ALA A 228 13.85 21.42 -8.06
C ALA A 228 13.81 21.66 -6.54
N THR A 229 13.57 20.61 -5.76
CA THR A 229 13.40 20.70 -4.30
C THR A 229 14.55 20.08 -3.51
N GLU A 230 15.56 19.54 -4.20
CA GLU A 230 16.67 18.79 -3.61
C GLU A 230 16.18 17.65 -2.69
N LYS A 231 15.04 17.04 -3.04
CA LYS A 231 14.46 15.92 -2.31
C LYS A 231 14.66 14.60 -3.06
N PRO A 232 14.79 13.47 -2.34
CA PRO A 232 14.86 12.16 -2.98
C PRO A 232 13.61 11.88 -3.81
N TYR A 233 13.79 11.27 -4.98
CA TYR A 233 12.67 10.87 -5.83
C TYR A 233 11.66 10.00 -5.08
N GLY A 234 12.14 8.98 -4.37
CA GLY A 234 11.28 8.08 -3.59
C GLY A 234 10.46 8.80 -2.52
N TYR A 235 11.00 9.88 -1.93
CA TYR A 235 10.24 10.74 -1.02
C TYR A 235 9.16 11.52 -1.75
N VAL A 236 9.50 12.18 -2.86
CA VAL A 236 8.57 12.98 -3.65
C VAL A 236 7.40 12.14 -4.13
N GLU A 237 7.66 11.00 -4.79
CA GLU A 237 6.62 10.10 -5.26
C GLU A 237 5.74 9.62 -4.09
N ALA A 238 6.34 9.21 -2.98
CA ALA A 238 5.60 8.74 -1.81
C ALA A 238 4.71 9.84 -1.19
N ILE A 239 5.17 11.09 -1.16
CA ILE A 239 4.36 12.23 -0.67
C ILE A 239 3.15 12.45 -1.58
N PHE A 240 3.34 12.53 -2.89
CA PHE A 240 2.23 12.72 -3.81
C PHE A 240 1.27 11.52 -3.82
N ALA A 241 1.79 10.29 -3.89
CA ALA A 241 0.98 9.08 -3.77
C ALA A 241 0.17 9.06 -2.47
N SER A 242 0.72 9.60 -1.38
CA SER A 242 0.04 9.68 -0.09
C SER A 242 -1.12 10.66 -0.02
N ASN A 243 -1.24 11.56 -1.01
CA ASN A 243 -2.38 12.45 -1.10
C ASN A 243 -3.63 11.74 -1.60
N PHE A 244 -3.49 10.61 -2.29
CA PHE A 244 -4.59 9.95 -2.99
C PHE A 244 -4.95 8.60 -2.37
N VAL A 245 -6.25 8.36 -2.28
CA VAL A 245 -6.85 7.07 -1.94
C VAL A 245 -8.02 6.81 -2.87
N TRP A 246 -8.38 5.55 -3.05
CA TRP A 246 -9.38 5.16 -4.03
C TRP A 246 -10.79 5.45 -3.57
N SER A 247 -11.03 5.22 -2.29
CA SER A 247 -12.34 5.37 -1.70
C SER A 247 -12.27 5.88 -0.27
N LEU A 248 -13.39 6.38 0.23
CA LEU A 248 -13.54 6.65 1.67
C LEU A 248 -13.42 5.36 2.50
N LEU A 249 -13.82 4.21 1.93
CA LEU A 249 -13.70 2.90 2.56
C LEU A 249 -12.23 2.56 2.86
N ASP A 250 -11.32 2.90 1.95
CA ASP A 250 -9.87 2.74 2.13
C ASP A 250 -9.38 3.52 3.35
N ASN A 251 -9.83 4.76 3.49
CA ASN A 251 -9.46 5.65 4.59
C ASN A 251 -9.93 5.12 5.95
N ILE A 252 -11.10 4.47 5.99
CA ILE A 252 -11.68 3.89 7.20
C ILE A 252 -10.93 2.60 7.57
N ARG A 253 -10.69 1.73 6.58
CA ARG A 253 -10.06 0.41 6.78
C ARG A 253 -8.56 0.49 7.06
N TRP A 254 -7.88 1.44 6.43
CA TRP A 254 -6.46 1.66 6.59
C TRP A 254 -6.21 3.07 7.14
N PRO A 255 -6.39 3.30 8.46
CA PRO A 255 -6.14 4.61 9.08
C PRO A 255 -4.74 5.16 8.77
N GLY A 256 -3.75 4.28 8.58
CA GLY A 256 -2.39 4.66 8.20
C GLY A 256 -2.17 4.95 6.72
N ARG A 257 -3.21 4.86 5.88
CA ARG A 257 -3.17 5.18 4.44
C ARG A 257 -4.04 6.36 4.05
N ARG A 258 -4.57 7.12 5.02
CA ARG A 258 -5.46 8.24 4.75
C ARG A 258 -4.90 9.22 3.72
N GLY A 259 -5.75 9.67 2.80
CA GLY A 259 -5.45 10.67 1.79
C GLY A 259 -6.53 11.76 1.72
N THR A 260 -6.14 12.98 1.34
CA THR A 260 -7.05 14.12 1.16
C THR A 260 -7.83 14.04 -0.16
N CYS A 261 -7.21 13.47 -1.19
CA CYS A 261 -7.74 13.39 -2.54
C CYS A 261 -8.34 12.00 -2.78
N ILE A 262 -9.59 11.82 -2.32
CA ILE A 262 -10.31 10.54 -2.36
C ILE A 262 -11.01 10.33 -3.72
N GLY A 263 -10.89 9.15 -4.32
CA GLY A 263 -11.43 8.80 -5.64
C GLY A 263 -12.93 9.06 -5.80
N ASP A 264 -13.74 8.72 -4.82
CA ASP A 264 -15.21 8.79 -4.80
C ASP A 264 -15.80 10.02 -4.05
N GLY A 265 -14.95 10.84 -3.44
CA GLY A 265 -15.38 12.03 -2.69
C GLY A 265 -14.20 12.88 -2.21
N PRO A 266 -13.50 13.60 -3.10
CA PRO A 266 -12.32 14.36 -2.69
C PRO A 266 -12.67 15.52 -1.76
N GLU A 267 -11.88 15.68 -0.69
CA GLU A 267 -12.02 16.81 0.24
C GLU A 267 -11.34 18.07 -0.34
N CYS A 268 -11.81 18.53 -1.51
CA CYS A 268 -11.24 19.67 -2.24
C CYS A 268 -11.24 20.97 -1.43
N ASN A 269 -12.22 21.16 -0.54
CA ASN A 269 -12.32 22.32 0.35
C ASN A 269 -11.12 22.47 1.31
N VAL A 270 -10.49 21.36 1.68
CA VAL A 270 -9.31 21.35 2.56
C VAL A 270 -8.04 20.97 1.81
N CYS A 271 -8.11 20.58 0.54
CA CYS A 271 -6.94 20.21 -0.25
C CYS A 271 -6.05 21.42 -0.55
N ALA A 272 -4.76 21.35 -0.16
CA ALA A 272 -3.79 22.43 -0.42
C ALA A 272 -3.50 22.65 -1.92
N HIS A 273 -3.87 21.72 -2.79
CA HIS A 273 -3.78 21.86 -4.24
C HIS A 273 -5.00 22.52 -4.89
N ALA A 274 -6.06 22.80 -4.12
CA ALA A 274 -7.37 23.17 -4.67
C ALA A 274 -7.35 24.45 -5.52
N SER A 275 -6.43 25.38 -5.26
CA SER A 275 -6.34 26.65 -5.99
C SER A 275 -5.90 26.51 -7.45
N TYR A 276 -5.20 25.43 -7.82
CA TYR A 276 -4.68 25.21 -9.17
C TYR A 276 -4.95 23.81 -9.73
N CYS A 277 -5.54 22.91 -8.94
CA CYS A 277 -5.96 21.61 -9.41
C CYS A 277 -7.04 21.78 -10.49
N ARG A 278 -6.78 21.27 -11.70
CA ARG A 278 -7.74 21.36 -12.82
C ARG A 278 -9.07 20.67 -12.55
N LYS A 279 -9.06 19.66 -11.66
CA LYS A 279 -10.27 18.97 -11.20
C LYS A 279 -10.78 19.48 -9.84
N SER A 280 -10.25 20.60 -9.33
CA SER A 280 -10.77 21.24 -8.12
C SER A 280 -12.18 21.73 -8.36
N GLY A 281 -13.12 21.35 -7.49
CA GLY A 281 -14.52 21.72 -7.67
C GLY A 281 -15.15 21.18 -8.96
N VAL A 282 -14.46 20.32 -9.74
CA VAL A 282 -15.13 19.41 -10.67
C VAL A 282 -15.92 18.52 -9.76
N ALA A 283 -17.18 18.92 -9.63
CA ALA A 283 -18.14 18.35 -8.72
C ALA A 283 -18.07 16.84 -8.82
N GLU A 284 -18.33 16.19 -7.68
CA GLU A 284 -18.88 14.85 -7.66
C GLU A 284 -19.75 14.67 -8.92
N PRO A 285 -19.64 13.56 -9.69
CA PRO A 285 -20.73 13.26 -10.61
C PRO A 285 -21.99 13.44 -9.76
N PRO A 286 -22.89 14.37 -10.14
CA PRO A 286 -23.87 14.91 -9.20
C PRO A 286 -24.50 13.71 -8.53
N ASP A 287 -24.56 13.71 -7.19
CA ASP A 287 -25.09 12.58 -6.41
C ASP A 287 -26.62 12.45 -6.56
N THR A 288 -27.09 12.71 -7.77
CA THR A 288 -28.30 12.22 -8.39
C THR A 288 -28.41 10.72 -8.18
N ARG A 289 -29.66 10.26 -8.19
CA ARG A 289 -30.05 8.87 -7.98
C ARG A 289 -29.17 7.83 -8.71
N VAL A 290 -28.71 8.15 -9.93
CA VAL A 290 -27.88 7.27 -10.77
C VAL A 290 -26.48 7.81 -11.12
N GLY A 291 -26.12 9.03 -10.69
CA GLY A 291 -24.85 9.67 -11.09
C GLY A 291 -23.60 8.89 -10.66
N TRP A 292 -23.67 8.15 -9.56
CA TRP A 292 -22.61 7.27 -9.09
C TRP A 292 -22.30 6.12 -10.07
N LEU A 293 -23.26 5.71 -10.92
CA LEU A 293 -23.05 4.64 -11.89
C LEU A 293 -22.12 5.04 -13.04
N CYS A 294 -21.88 6.33 -13.25
CA CYS A 294 -20.86 6.82 -14.19
C CYS A 294 -19.44 6.28 -13.85
N GLN A 295 -19.25 5.74 -12.64
CA GLN A 295 -18.04 5.02 -12.24
C GLN A 295 -17.86 3.65 -12.93
N TYR A 296 -18.88 3.15 -13.63
CA TYR A 296 -18.88 1.86 -14.32
C TYR A 296 -19.17 2.01 -15.81
N PRO A 297 -18.33 2.74 -16.57
CA PRO A 297 -18.64 3.17 -17.94
C PRO A 297 -18.90 2.01 -18.91
N ALA A 298 -18.28 0.85 -18.69
CA ALA A 298 -18.46 -0.33 -19.54
C ALA A 298 -19.89 -0.89 -19.49
N PHE A 299 -20.62 -0.66 -18.40
CA PHE A 299 -21.95 -1.21 -18.16
C PHE A 299 -22.95 -0.12 -17.77
N TYR A 300 -22.59 1.16 -17.94
CA TYR A 300 -23.35 2.30 -17.44
C TYR A 300 -24.79 2.27 -17.92
N ASP A 301 -25.04 2.09 -19.22
CA ASP A 301 -26.41 2.12 -19.76
C ASP A 301 -27.28 0.98 -19.20
N GLN A 302 -26.70 -0.21 -19.00
CA GLN A 302 -27.39 -1.39 -18.47
C GLN A 302 -27.66 -1.26 -16.96
N LEU A 303 -26.71 -0.69 -16.24
CA LEU A 303 -26.84 -0.44 -14.80
C LEU A 303 -27.77 0.74 -14.52
N ALA A 304 -27.69 1.84 -15.26
CA ALA A 304 -28.53 3.02 -15.04
C ALA A 304 -30.03 2.70 -15.13
N ALA A 305 -30.41 1.68 -15.92
CA ALA A 305 -31.78 1.20 -16.03
C ALA A 305 -32.25 0.29 -14.87
N SER A 306 -31.35 -0.16 -14.01
CA SER A 306 -31.60 -1.14 -12.92
C SER A 306 -31.31 -0.59 -11.52
N ASP A 307 -31.28 0.73 -11.38
CA ASP A 307 -30.90 1.40 -10.14
C ASP A 307 -31.82 1.05 -8.97
N SER A 308 -31.24 0.69 -7.83
CA SER A 308 -31.96 0.23 -6.66
C SER A 308 -31.13 0.41 -5.39
N VAL A 309 -31.50 -0.30 -4.32
CA VAL A 309 -30.74 -0.43 -3.08
C VAL A 309 -30.54 -1.91 -2.76
N LEU A 310 -29.44 -2.27 -2.08
CA LEU A 310 -29.10 -3.66 -1.75
C LEU A 310 -30.23 -4.40 -1.01
N GLY A 311 -31.01 -3.70 -0.19
CA GLY A 311 -32.13 -4.29 0.54
C GLY A 311 -33.30 -4.75 -0.34
N ARG A 312 -33.43 -4.21 -1.56
CA ARG A 312 -34.45 -4.61 -2.55
C ARG A 312 -33.97 -5.67 -3.53
N LEU A 313 -32.66 -5.93 -3.56
CA LEU A 313 -32.07 -6.94 -4.44
C LEU A 313 -32.15 -8.35 -3.82
N PRO A 314 -31.97 -9.42 -4.62
CA PRO A 314 -31.92 -10.79 -4.13
C PRO A 314 -30.89 -10.97 -3.01
N ARG A 315 -31.15 -11.91 -2.11
CA ARG A 315 -30.24 -12.23 -0.98
C ARG A 315 -28.80 -12.49 -1.44
N ALA A 316 -28.64 -13.16 -2.58
CA ALA A 316 -27.34 -13.46 -3.17
C ALA A 316 -26.50 -12.19 -3.47
N ALA A 317 -27.13 -11.06 -3.79
CA ALA A 317 -26.44 -9.77 -3.99
C ALA A 317 -25.87 -9.23 -2.67
N ARG A 318 -26.61 -9.34 -1.56
CA ARG A 318 -26.13 -8.95 -0.24
C ARG A 318 -25.01 -9.86 0.25
N GLU A 319 -25.13 -11.16 0.00
CA GLU A 319 -24.08 -12.15 0.30
C GLU A 319 -22.78 -11.85 -0.46
N ALA A 320 -22.87 -11.44 -1.74
CA ALA A 320 -21.71 -11.03 -2.53
C ALA A 320 -20.96 -9.84 -1.90
N VAL A 321 -21.70 -8.80 -1.49
CA VAL A 321 -21.10 -7.62 -0.85
C VAL A 321 -20.46 -7.98 0.48
N LEU A 322 -21.17 -8.74 1.33
CA LEU A 322 -20.62 -9.17 2.63
C LEU A 322 -19.37 -10.04 2.49
N LEU A 323 -19.33 -10.93 1.48
CA LEU A 323 -18.17 -11.75 1.21
C LEU A 323 -16.97 -10.91 0.75
N ALA A 324 -17.18 -9.95 -0.15
CA ALA A 324 -16.12 -9.04 -0.60
C ALA A 324 -15.51 -8.28 0.60
N LEU A 325 -16.36 -7.72 1.47
CA LEU A 325 -15.91 -7.04 2.69
C LEU A 325 -15.14 -7.98 3.64
N ARG A 326 -15.52 -9.26 3.73
CA ARG A 326 -14.83 -10.30 4.53
C ARG A 326 -13.47 -10.66 3.96
N HIS A 327 -13.39 -10.95 2.67
CA HIS A 327 -12.14 -11.34 2.04
C HIS A 327 -11.14 -10.18 2.11
N GLU A 328 -11.55 -8.94 1.81
CA GLU A 328 -10.68 -7.78 2.01
C GLU A 328 -10.14 -7.70 3.45
N ASN A 329 -10.99 -7.86 4.46
CA ASN A 329 -10.54 -7.87 5.85
C ASN A 329 -9.54 -9.01 6.17
N ALA A 330 -9.72 -10.19 5.57
CA ALA A 330 -8.86 -11.36 5.77
C ALA A 330 -7.47 -11.18 5.13
N THR A 331 -7.40 -10.69 3.89
CA THR A 331 -6.14 -10.47 3.16
C THR A 331 -5.20 -9.50 3.88
N PHE A 332 -5.75 -8.54 4.64
CA PHE A 332 -4.96 -7.47 5.25
C PHE A 332 -4.70 -7.64 6.77
N TRP A 333 -5.00 -8.81 7.36
CA TRP A 333 -4.58 -9.23 8.71
C TRP A 333 -4.73 -8.17 9.83
N ARG A 334 -5.87 -7.47 9.92
CA ARG A 334 -6.16 -6.60 11.08
C ARG A 334 -7.62 -6.70 11.51
N ALA A 335 -7.85 -7.38 12.64
CA ALA A 335 -9.09 -7.24 13.41
C ALA A 335 -8.98 -6.06 14.39
N PRO A 336 -10.07 -5.33 14.71
CA PRO A 336 -11.43 -5.53 14.21
C PRO A 336 -11.97 -4.23 13.59
N VAL A 337 -11.87 -4.06 12.27
CA VAL A 337 -12.92 -3.28 11.60
C VAL A 337 -14.12 -4.23 11.54
N GLY A 338 -15.09 -4.00 12.42
CA GLY A 338 -16.30 -4.82 12.47
C GLY A 338 -16.92 -4.89 11.07
N LEU A 339 -17.19 -6.10 10.60
CA LEU A 339 -17.99 -6.25 9.38
C LEU A 339 -19.33 -5.57 9.62
N PRO A 340 -19.81 -4.72 8.69
CA PRO A 340 -21.10 -4.10 8.86
C PRO A 340 -22.17 -5.18 8.97
N ILE A 341 -23.10 -4.98 9.89
CA ILE A 341 -24.28 -5.84 10.03
C ILE A 341 -25.07 -5.73 8.72
N GLU A 342 -25.52 -6.84 8.14
CA GLU A 342 -26.25 -6.88 6.85
C GLU A 342 -27.38 -5.84 6.78
N ALA A 343 -28.13 -5.69 7.89
CA ALA A 343 -29.22 -4.73 8.01
C ALA A 343 -28.81 -3.28 7.72
N LYS A 344 -27.55 -2.91 8.00
CA LYS A 344 -27.01 -1.56 7.77
C LYS A 344 -26.64 -1.33 6.31
N LEU A 345 -26.40 -2.39 5.55
CA LEU A 345 -26.11 -2.31 4.11
C LEU A 345 -27.38 -2.22 3.25
N LEU A 346 -28.56 -2.50 3.80
CA LEU A 346 -29.83 -2.45 3.06
C LEU A 346 -30.10 -1.12 2.31
N PRO A 347 -29.80 0.08 2.86
CA PRO A 347 -30.03 1.34 2.16
C PRO A 347 -28.95 1.69 1.12
N VAL A 348 -27.82 0.95 1.07
CA VAL A 348 -26.74 1.20 0.11
C VAL A 348 -27.27 1.10 -1.32
N ARG A 349 -27.01 2.13 -2.13
CA ARG A 349 -27.39 2.13 -3.54
C ARG A 349 -26.64 1.03 -4.28
N ALA A 350 -27.37 0.31 -5.11
CA ALA A 350 -26.84 -0.80 -5.88
C ALA A 350 -27.66 -1.03 -7.14
N SER A 351 -27.04 -1.61 -8.15
CA SER A 351 -27.66 -1.90 -9.43
C SER A 351 -27.30 -3.30 -9.87
N LEU A 352 -28.29 -4.10 -10.23
CA LEU A 352 -28.12 -5.49 -10.65
C LEU A 352 -28.65 -5.64 -12.08
N ALA A 353 -27.78 -6.03 -13.01
CA ALA A 353 -28.13 -6.25 -14.41
C ALA A 353 -27.56 -7.58 -14.91
N ASP A 354 -28.32 -8.28 -15.75
CA ASP A 354 -27.80 -9.44 -16.48
C ASP A 354 -27.06 -8.97 -17.73
N VAL A 355 -25.78 -9.31 -17.82
CA VAL A 355 -24.92 -8.97 -18.97
C VAL A 355 -24.56 -10.22 -19.74
N THR A 356 -24.32 -10.11 -21.05
CA THR A 356 -23.89 -11.26 -21.83
C THR A 356 -22.47 -11.68 -21.41
N VAL A 357 -22.22 -13.00 -21.46
CA VAL A 357 -20.88 -13.56 -21.21
C VAL A 357 -19.81 -12.87 -22.06
N ASP A 358 -20.11 -12.56 -23.32
CA ASP A 358 -19.16 -11.94 -24.25
C ASP A 358 -18.86 -10.49 -23.87
N ALA A 359 -19.85 -9.72 -23.43
CA ALA A 359 -19.63 -8.36 -22.94
C ALA A 359 -18.71 -8.37 -21.70
N LEU A 360 -18.91 -9.32 -20.79
CA LEU A 360 -18.07 -9.45 -19.59
C LEU A 360 -16.65 -9.92 -19.93
N ARG A 361 -16.48 -10.88 -20.86
CA ARG A 361 -15.17 -11.30 -21.37
C ARG A 361 -14.41 -10.15 -22.04
N ALA A 362 -15.08 -9.36 -22.86
CA ALA A 362 -14.47 -8.20 -23.51
C ALA A 362 -14.03 -7.13 -22.48
N ALA A 363 -14.83 -6.89 -21.44
CA ALA A 363 -14.45 -6.01 -20.34
C ALA A 363 -13.24 -6.55 -19.56
N LEU A 364 -13.22 -7.84 -19.25
CA LEU A 364 -12.12 -8.53 -18.57
C LEU A 364 -10.82 -8.53 -19.38
N ALA A 365 -10.89 -8.77 -20.69
CA ALA A 365 -9.72 -8.78 -21.57
C ALA A 365 -9.08 -7.39 -21.66
N ARG A 366 -9.89 -6.33 -21.73
CA ARG A 366 -9.42 -4.93 -21.66
C ARG A 366 -8.77 -4.60 -20.31
N ALA A 367 -9.21 -5.23 -19.23
CA ALA A 367 -8.60 -5.04 -17.90
C ALA A 367 -7.30 -5.86 -17.72
N ALA A 368 -7.19 -7.02 -18.36
CA ALA A 368 -6.01 -7.90 -18.26
C ALA A 368 -4.76 -7.33 -18.95
N SER A 369 -4.92 -6.49 -19.98
CA SER A 369 -3.80 -5.80 -20.63
C SER A 369 -3.11 -4.78 -19.72
N ASP A 370 -3.75 -4.38 -18.62
CA ASP A 370 -3.27 -3.30 -17.74
C ASP A 370 -2.49 -3.79 -16.50
N SER A 371 -2.03 -5.06 -16.49
CA SER A 371 -1.18 -5.64 -15.43
C SER A 371 -1.75 -5.47 -14.01
N LEU A 372 -2.91 -6.08 -13.75
CA LEU A 372 -3.45 -6.22 -12.40
C LEU A 372 -2.55 -7.16 -11.57
N PRO A 373 -2.40 -6.95 -10.25
CA PRO A 373 -1.77 -7.93 -9.37
C PRO A 373 -2.49 -9.28 -9.46
N GLU A 374 -1.75 -10.38 -9.31
CA GLU A 374 -2.36 -11.70 -9.08
C GLU A 374 -3.05 -11.68 -7.71
N HIS A 375 -4.37 -11.86 -7.68
CA HIS A 375 -5.15 -12.00 -6.47
C HIS A 375 -5.23 -13.48 -6.05
N GLU A 376 -5.52 -13.74 -4.77
CA GLU A 376 -5.77 -15.09 -4.27
C GLU A 376 -7.00 -15.72 -4.98
N PRO A 377 -7.01 -17.05 -5.27
CA PRO A 377 -8.16 -17.74 -5.86
C PRO A 377 -9.42 -17.58 -5.00
N LEU A 378 -10.62 -17.51 -5.60
CA LEU A 378 -11.90 -17.39 -4.87
C LEU A 378 -12.05 -18.47 -3.82
N GLU A 379 -11.58 -19.69 -4.10
CA GLU A 379 -11.68 -20.82 -3.16
C GLU A 379 -10.98 -20.55 -1.82
N ALA A 380 -9.93 -19.72 -1.79
CA ALA A 380 -9.23 -19.35 -0.55
C ALA A 380 -10.05 -18.36 0.30
N CYS A 381 -11.07 -17.74 -0.29
CA CYS A 381 -11.84 -16.63 0.25
C CYS A 381 -13.26 -17.05 0.67
N LEU A 382 -13.69 -18.22 0.20
CA LEU A 382 -14.97 -18.82 0.55
C LEU A 382 -14.95 -19.28 2.02
N PRO A 383 -16.08 -19.18 2.73
CA PRO A 383 -16.27 -19.95 3.96
C PRO A 383 -16.00 -21.43 3.67
N GLU A 384 -15.37 -22.15 4.61
CA GLU A 384 -14.99 -23.58 4.46
C GLU A 384 -16.14 -24.49 3.99
N THR A 385 -17.39 -24.04 4.15
CA THR A 385 -18.61 -24.76 3.76
C THR A 385 -19.04 -24.58 2.30
N TRP A 386 -18.44 -23.67 1.52
CA TRP A 386 -18.96 -23.26 0.21
C TRP A 386 -17.97 -23.48 -0.94
N SER A 387 -18.48 -23.81 -2.13
CA SER A 387 -17.70 -23.91 -3.38
C SER A 387 -18.16 -22.89 -4.43
N VAL A 388 -17.30 -22.57 -5.40
CA VAL A 388 -17.65 -21.69 -6.54
C VAL A 388 -18.89 -22.21 -7.30
N ALA A 389 -18.99 -23.53 -7.43
CA ALA A 389 -20.15 -24.20 -8.00
C ALA A 389 -21.45 -23.95 -7.21
N GLU A 390 -21.38 -23.92 -5.88
CA GLU A 390 -22.54 -23.61 -5.05
C GLU A 390 -22.97 -22.14 -5.20
N PHE A 391 -22.01 -21.23 -5.33
CA PHE A 391 -22.26 -19.80 -5.56
C PHE A 391 -23.00 -19.54 -6.86
N VAL A 392 -22.54 -20.13 -7.96
CA VAL A 392 -23.24 -20.02 -9.24
C VAL A 392 -24.61 -20.69 -9.17
N GLY A 393 -24.73 -21.82 -8.47
CA GLY A 393 -26.03 -22.47 -8.22
C GLY A 393 -27.03 -21.60 -7.44
N ARG A 394 -26.53 -20.70 -6.58
CA ARG A 394 -27.31 -19.72 -5.82
C ARG A 394 -27.57 -18.41 -6.57
N GLY A 395 -26.98 -18.23 -7.75
CA GLY A 395 -27.12 -17.00 -8.53
C GLY A 395 -26.36 -15.80 -7.95
N VAL A 396 -25.20 -16.02 -7.31
CA VAL A 396 -24.39 -14.93 -6.75
C VAL A 396 -23.81 -14.06 -7.89
N PRO A 397 -24.08 -12.73 -7.89
CA PRO A 397 -23.61 -11.86 -8.96
C PRO A 397 -22.11 -11.61 -8.93
N CYS A 398 -21.54 -11.34 -10.11
CA CYS A 398 -20.21 -10.76 -10.22
C CYS A 398 -20.24 -9.31 -9.71
N LEU A 399 -19.39 -8.98 -8.74
CA LEU A 399 -19.35 -7.66 -8.12
C LEU A 399 -18.38 -6.71 -8.85
N LEU A 400 -18.82 -5.49 -9.15
CA LEU A 400 -17.99 -4.41 -9.68
C LEU A 400 -17.44 -3.54 -8.54
N GLU A 401 -16.11 -3.44 -8.39
CA GLU A 401 -15.51 -2.48 -7.46
C GLU A 401 -15.37 -1.07 -8.04
N SER A 402 -15.37 -0.07 -7.16
CA SER A 402 -14.75 1.22 -7.45
C SER A 402 -13.22 1.02 -7.61
N PRO A 403 -12.53 1.78 -8.46
CA PRO A 403 -11.27 1.35 -9.06
C PRO A 403 -10.00 1.78 -8.31
N PRO A 404 -8.85 1.09 -8.57
CA PRO A 404 -8.59 0.06 -9.54
C PRO A 404 -8.06 -1.16 -8.81
N GLY A 405 -8.99 -1.91 -8.28
CA GLY A 405 -8.77 -3.27 -7.83
C GLY A 405 -9.98 -4.13 -8.09
N MET A 406 -10.69 -3.92 -9.22
CA MET A 406 -11.87 -4.71 -9.62
C MET A 406 -11.84 -6.13 -9.05
N ARG A 407 -12.82 -6.51 -8.21
CA ARG A 407 -13.08 -7.93 -7.93
C ARG A 407 -13.81 -8.62 -9.07
N LEU A 408 -13.19 -8.49 -10.24
CA LEU A 408 -13.22 -9.50 -11.29
C LEU A 408 -11.90 -10.31 -11.32
N ALA A 409 -10.97 -10.05 -10.40
CA ALA A 409 -9.67 -10.70 -10.33
C ALA A 409 -9.67 -11.84 -9.30
N GLY A 410 -9.99 -13.05 -9.78
CA GLY A 410 -10.17 -14.26 -8.96
C GLY A 410 -11.65 -14.60 -8.88
N GLU A 411 -12.39 -13.87 -8.03
CA GLU A 411 -13.80 -14.14 -7.74
C GLU A 411 -14.70 -14.10 -8.99
N GLY A 412 -14.68 -13.00 -9.76
CA GLY A 412 -15.49 -12.87 -10.97
C GLY A 412 -15.02 -13.73 -12.15
N ARG A 413 -13.72 -14.08 -12.25
CA ARG A 413 -13.19 -14.94 -13.32
C ARG A 413 -13.58 -16.39 -13.10
N GLU A 414 -13.46 -16.89 -11.88
CA GLU A 414 -13.83 -18.24 -11.51
C GLU A 414 -15.36 -18.40 -11.51
N LEU A 415 -16.10 -17.39 -11.01
CA LEU A 415 -17.56 -17.34 -11.17
C LEU A 415 -17.98 -17.31 -12.64
N LEU A 416 -17.39 -16.44 -13.47
CA LEU A 416 -17.68 -16.38 -14.91
C LEU A 416 -17.36 -17.70 -15.60
N ALA A 417 -16.20 -18.30 -15.31
CA ALA A 417 -15.81 -19.60 -15.85
C ALA A 417 -16.82 -20.68 -15.47
N GLU A 418 -17.32 -20.67 -14.24
CA GLU A 418 -18.34 -21.60 -13.76
C GLU A 418 -19.72 -21.34 -14.38
N TYR A 419 -20.15 -20.07 -14.55
CA TYR A 419 -21.35 -19.69 -15.30
C TYR A 419 -21.28 -20.21 -16.75
N VAL A 420 -20.14 -20.01 -17.40
CA VAL A 420 -19.89 -20.52 -18.76
C VAL A 420 -19.91 -22.05 -18.80
N ARG A 421 -19.23 -22.71 -17.84
CA ARG A 421 -19.17 -24.17 -17.76
C ARG A 421 -20.55 -24.80 -17.61
N ARG A 422 -21.46 -24.11 -16.93
CA ARG A 422 -22.87 -24.51 -16.75
C ARG A 422 -23.78 -24.14 -17.93
N GLY A 423 -23.26 -23.49 -18.95
CA GLY A 423 -24.01 -23.14 -20.17
C GLY A 423 -24.88 -21.89 -20.06
N HIS A 424 -24.62 -21.01 -19.08
CA HIS A 424 -25.31 -19.72 -19.02
C HIS A 424 -24.84 -18.79 -20.16
N THR A 425 -25.79 -18.08 -20.78
CA THR A 425 -25.52 -17.09 -21.83
C THR A 425 -25.36 -15.67 -21.27
N THR A 426 -25.85 -15.44 -20.06
CA THR A 426 -25.76 -14.19 -19.31
C THR A 426 -25.18 -14.43 -17.91
N VAL A 427 -24.64 -13.38 -17.31
CA VAL A 427 -24.09 -13.36 -15.96
C VAL A 427 -24.67 -12.17 -15.20
N PRO A 428 -25.18 -12.37 -13.98
CA PRO A 428 -25.65 -11.27 -13.15
C PRO A 428 -24.48 -10.43 -12.67
N LEU A 429 -24.55 -9.12 -12.90
CA LEU A 429 -23.52 -8.13 -12.58
C LEU A 429 -24.07 -7.12 -11.58
N LEU A 430 -23.37 -6.96 -10.46
CA LEU A 430 -23.76 -6.08 -9.36
C LEU A 430 -22.80 -4.89 -9.25
N ALA A 431 -23.32 -3.69 -9.44
CA ALA A 431 -22.65 -2.44 -9.06
C ALA A 431 -23.15 -1.99 -7.68
N VAL A 432 -22.23 -1.46 -6.86
CA VAL A 432 -22.54 -0.99 -5.50
C VAL A 432 -21.94 0.38 -5.32
N ASN A 433 -22.68 1.29 -4.69
CA ASN A 433 -22.13 2.56 -4.29
C ASN A 433 -21.24 2.38 -3.05
N TRP A 434 -19.95 2.21 -3.28
CA TRP A 434 -18.96 1.98 -2.23
C TRP A 434 -18.80 3.14 -1.25
N ARG A 435 -19.19 4.36 -1.67
CA ARG A 435 -19.27 5.52 -0.77
C ARG A 435 -20.35 5.33 0.29
N ASP A 436 -21.55 4.89 -0.10
CA ASP A 436 -22.63 4.60 0.86
C ASP A 436 -22.21 3.48 1.84
N VAL A 437 -21.46 2.48 1.36
CA VAL A 437 -20.88 1.42 2.20
C VAL A 437 -19.88 2.03 3.21
N ALA A 438 -19.01 2.92 2.76
CA ALA A 438 -18.05 3.61 3.61
C ALA A 438 -18.75 4.48 4.67
N ASP A 439 -19.76 5.25 4.28
CA ASP A 439 -20.55 6.09 5.20
C ASP A 439 -21.25 5.24 6.27
N THR A 440 -21.78 4.08 5.86
CA THR A 440 -22.37 3.10 6.78
C THR A 440 -21.34 2.59 7.80
N MET A 441 -20.11 2.33 7.35
CA MET A 441 -19.03 1.85 8.22
C MET A 441 -18.43 2.94 9.12
N ALA A 442 -18.35 4.19 8.65
CA ALA A 442 -17.86 5.32 9.44
C ALA A 442 -18.80 5.65 10.62
N ASN A 443 -20.11 5.62 10.38
CA ASN A 443 -21.12 5.90 11.39
C ASN A 443 -21.18 4.85 12.50
N ASP A 444 -20.70 3.63 12.25
CA ASP A 444 -20.58 2.58 13.26
C ASP A 444 -19.43 2.80 14.25
N GLY A 445 -18.35 3.46 13.81
CA GLY A 445 -17.22 3.82 14.67
C GLY A 445 -17.53 4.87 15.72
N LEU A 446 -18.59 5.68 15.53
CA LEU A 446 -19.06 6.67 16.51
C LEU A 446 -19.95 6.06 17.59
N SER A 447 -20.55 4.89 17.35
CA SER A 447 -21.50 4.24 18.27
C SER A 447 -20.83 3.39 19.38
N THR A 448 -19.51 3.15 19.32
CA THR A 448 -18.80 2.34 20.33
C THR A 448 -18.06 3.16 21.39
N SER A 449 -18.17 4.50 21.37
CA SER A 449 -17.75 5.37 22.48
C SER A 449 -18.81 5.47 23.59
N LYS A 450 -19.44 4.36 23.98
CA LYS A 450 -20.18 4.32 25.24
C LYS A 450 -19.21 3.99 26.37
N THR A 451 -18.78 5.07 27.03
CA THR A 451 -18.56 5.17 28.49
C THR A 451 -18.60 3.82 29.22
N TYR A 452 -17.43 3.36 29.66
CA TYR A 452 -17.36 2.44 30.79
C TYR A 452 -18.04 3.11 31.99
N PRO A 453 -19.04 2.50 32.63
CA PRO A 453 -19.50 2.98 33.92
C PRO A 453 -18.41 2.67 34.95
N ASP A 454 -18.11 3.67 35.79
CA ASP A 454 -17.24 3.58 36.95
C ASP A 454 -17.49 2.28 37.74
N SER A 455 -16.48 1.43 37.83
CA SER A 455 -16.45 0.32 38.77
C SER A 455 -16.13 0.86 40.16
N GLY A 456 -17.14 1.49 40.78
CA GLY A 456 -17.19 1.78 42.21
C GLY A 456 -18.00 0.72 42.93
N THR A 457 -17.29 -0.19 43.62
CA THR A 457 -17.62 -0.99 44.82
C THR A 457 -16.65 -2.18 44.79
N GLY A 458 -15.70 -2.31 45.71
CA GLY A 458 -15.95 -2.44 47.13
C GLY A 458 -16.22 -3.93 47.44
N GLU A 459 -15.15 -4.64 47.80
CA GLU A 459 -15.09 -5.81 48.70
C GLU A 459 -16.28 -6.79 48.75
N LEU A 460 -16.06 -8.06 48.37
CA LEU A 460 -15.88 -9.19 49.31
C LEU A 460 -15.82 -10.54 48.56
N ASN A 461 -14.97 -11.40 49.11
CA ASN A 461 -14.55 -12.71 48.64
C ASN A 461 -15.52 -13.82 49.19
N PRO A 462 -15.12 -15.09 49.22
CA PRO A 462 -15.55 -16.25 48.44
C PRO A 462 -16.53 -17.20 49.19
N TYR A 463 -16.92 -18.30 48.54
CA TYR A 463 -17.68 -19.46 49.06
C TYR A 463 -19.22 -19.37 49.11
N SER A 464 -19.85 -20.01 48.12
CA SER A 464 -21.04 -20.88 48.25
C SER A 464 -21.23 -21.58 46.89
N LEU A 465 -20.83 -22.85 46.66
CA LEU A 465 -21.63 -24.06 46.96
C LEU A 465 -23.14 -23.72 47.01
N ASP A 466 -24.00 -24.18 46.11
CA ASP A 466 -24.28 -25.60 45.91
C ASP A 466 -25.10 -25.89 44.63
N ARG A 467 -25.13 -27.19 44.31
CA ARG A 467 -25.96 -27.88 43.31
C ARG A 467 -27.45 -27.51 43.39
N HIS A 468 -28.08 -27.34 42.23
CA HIS A 468 -29.17 -28.20 41.74
C HIS A 468 -29.43 -27.99 40.25
#